data_AF-A0A7S2K6B4-F1
#
_entry.id   AF-A0A7S2K6B4-F1
#
_cell.length_a   1.000
_cell.length_b   1.000
_cell.length_c   1.000
_cell.angle_alpha   90.00
_cell.angle_beta   90.00
_cell.angle_gamma   90.00
#
_symmetry.space_group_name_H-M   'P 1'
#
loop_
_entity.id
_entity.type
_entity.pdbx_description
1 polymer ?
#
loop_
_entity_poly.entity_id
_entity_poly.type
_entity_poly.pdbx_seq_one_letter_code
_entity_poly.pdbx_strand_id
1 'polypeptide(L)'
;APGRPLSSSPSVGRSSEDRSTTPHGHKAARGRRSPDDQQAWAPGSARLALGLTLDAPTPGRGQGKGPLMQDKRTLRKLHRDTFSAAIQEWRDAHRVPGGKARRNQVCQVYVRMRPMFERELQQGDFEAVTTFEEWGEIVVHNCLFQADLVRMFVQHVGFCFPRTFGCEATSAEVYAEY
;
A
#
# COMPACT_ATOMS: atom_id res chain seq x y z
N ALA A 1 -40.15 3.30 -52.31
CA ALA A 1 -40.79 1.97 -52.48
C ALA A 1 -39.71 0.90 -52.31
N PRO A 2 -40.03 -0.27 -51.72
CA PRO A 2 -39.42 -0.72 -50.46
C PRO A 2 -38.68 -2.06 -50.57
N GLY A 3 -38.07 -2.51 -49.46
CA GLY A 3 -37.68 -3.91 -49.30
C GLY A 3 -36.83 -4.24 -48.07
N ARG A 4 -37.44 -4.31 -46.88
CA ARG A 4 -37.00 -5.20 -45.78
C ARG A 4 -37.78 -6.52 -45.90
N PRO A 5 -37.20 -7.68 -45.51
CA PRO A 5 -37.67 -8.40 -44.29
C PRO A 5 -36.49 -8.95 -43.43
N LEU A 6 -36.54 -8.88 -42.09
CA LEU A 6 -37.03 -9.89 -41.10
C LEU A 6 -36.20 -11.20 -41.08
N SER A 7 -35.29 -11.40 -40.12
CA SER A 7 -35.45 -12.02 -38.77
C SER A 7 -35.44 -13.55 -38.75
N SER A 8 -34.48 -14.15 -38.04
CA SER A 8 -34.68 -15.41 -37.29
C SER A 8 -33.56 -15.64 -36.25
N SER A 9 -34.02 -16.06 -35.07
CA SER A 9 -33.30 -16.22 -33.80
C SER A 9 -32.63 -17.60 -33.67
N PRO A 10 -31.91 -17.91 -32.56
CA PRO A 10 -30.90 -18.96 -32.48
C PRO A 10 -31.47 -20.33 -32.04
N SER A 11 -30.75 -21.40 -32.40
CA SER A 11 -30.96 -22.75 -31.85
C SER A 11 -29.98 -23.01 -30.71
N VAL A 12 -30.49 -23.02 -29.47
CA VAL A 12 -29.79 -23.55 -28.29
C VAL A 12 -30.28 -24.98 -28.07
N GLY A 13 -29.40 -25.95 -28.33
CA GLY A 13 -29.60 -27.36 -28.00
C GLY A 13 -29.36 -27.61 -26.51
N ARG A 14 -30.33 -28.28 -25.87
CA ARG A 14 -30.28 -28.84 -24.52
C ARG A 14 -29.51 -30.17 -24.51
N SER A 15 -28.89 -30.48 -23.36
CA SER A 15 -28.88 -31.78 -22.64
C SER A 15 -28.00 -31.59 -21.38
N SER A 16 -28.57 -31.45 -20.18
CA SER A 16 -28.84 -32.51 -19.20
C SER A 16 -27.65 -33.43 -18.93
N GLU A 17 -27.11 -33.39 -17.71
CA GLU A 17 -27.07 -34.56 -16.82
C GLU A 17 -26.53 -34.20 -15.42
N ASP A 18 -27.27 -34.70 -14.43
CA ASP A 18 -26.92 -34.84 -13.03
C ASP A 18 -25.54 -35.48 -12.82
N ARG A 19 -24.83 -35.04 -11.78
CA ARG A 19 -24.23 -35.95 -10.79
C ARG A 19 -23.68 -35.22 -9.57
N SER A 20 -24.41 -35.40 -8.47
CA SER A 20 -23.92 -35.41 -7.10
C SER A 20 -22.66 -36.30 -6.96
N THR A 21 -21.62 -35.81 -6.27
CA THR A 21 -20.75 -36.62 -5.39
C THR A 21 -19.76 -35.73 -4.63
N THR A 22 -20.01 -35.55 -3.34
CA THR A 22 -18.97 -35.23 -2.34
C THR A 22 -18.07 -36.44 -2.10
N PRO A 23 -16.77 -36.25 -1.84
CA PRO A 23 -16.02 -37.18 -1.00
C PRO A 23 -15.49 -36.52 0.27
N HIS A 24 -15.65 -37.26 1.37
CA HIS A 24 -15.05 -37.02 2.67
C HIS A 24 -13.53 -37.23 2.65
N GLY A 25 -12.81 -36.33 3.34
CA GLY A 25 -11.76 -36.62 4.34
C GLY A 25 -10.54 -37.45 3.95
N HIS A 26 -9.35 -36.83 4.03
CA HIS A 26 -8.14 -37.51 4.51
C HIS A 26 -7.31 -36.59 5.41
N LYS A 27 -6.81 -37.17 6.50
CA LYS A 27 -6.06 -36.55 7.60
C LYS A 27 -4.64 -36.12 7.19
N ALA A 28 -4.23 -35.01 7.81
CA ALA A 28 -2.91 -34.70 8.37
C ALA A 28 -1.62 -35.13 7.62
N ALA A 29 -0.87 -34.12 7.16
CA ALA A 29 0.59 -34.14 7.20
C ALA A 29 1.12 -32.76 7.63
N ARG A 30 1.71 -32.70 8.83
CA ARG A 30 2.49 -31.55 9.31
C ARG A 30 3.80 -31.48 8.51
N GLY A 31 3.81 -30.72 7.43
CA GLY A 31 5.04 -30.34 6.73
C GLY A 31 5.70 -29.14 7.43
N ARG A 32 6.84 -29.38 8.08
CA ARG A 32 7.76 -28.32 8.50
C ARG A 32 8.25 -27.61 7.24
N ARG A 33 7.98 -26.31 7.08
CA ARG A 33 8.60 -25.51 6.02
C ARG A 33 9.99 -25.08 6.45
N SER A 34 10.95 -25.36 5.58
CA SER A 34 12.37 -24.99 5.68
C SER A 34 12.53 -23.46 5.56
N PRO A 35 13.59 -22.83 6.11
CA PRO A 35 13.73 -21.37 6.17
C PRO A 35 14.18 -20.67 4.86
N ASP A 36 14.38 -21.37 3.74
CA ASP A 36 15.17 -20.83 2.60
C ASP A 36 14.38 -20.40 1.35
N ASP A 37 13.07 -20.16 1.43
CA ASP A 37 12.30 -19.61 0.30
C ASP A 37 12.07 -18.09 0.42
N GLN A 38 13.17 -17.32 0.48
CA GLN A 38 13.17 -15.89 0.14
C GLN A 38 13.75 -15.70 -1.27
N GLN A 39 13.01 -16.17 -2.28
CA GLN A 39 13.36 -15.89 -3.66
C GLN A 39 12.80 -14.53 -4.07
N ALA A 40 13.73 -13.66 -4.46
CA ALA A 40 13.56 -12.28 -4.86
C ALA A 40 12.51 -12.09 -5.95
N TRP A 41 11.56 -11.17 -5.70
CA TRP A 41 10.78 -10.52 -6.74
C TRP A 41 11.39 -9.15 -7.04
N ALA A 42 12.01 -9.03 -8.21
CA ALA A 42 12.25 -7.77 -8.90
C ALA A 42 11.80 -7.94 -10.35
N PRO A 43 11.15 -6.93 -10.93
CA PRO A 43 11.97 -6.02 -11.72
C PRO A 43 11.66 -4.53 -11.51
N GLY A 44 12.72 -3.72 -11.51
CA GLY A 44 12.74 -2.41 -12.15
C GLY A 44 12.18 -1.21 -11.39
N SER A 45 12.88 -0.74 -10.35
CA SER A 45 13.28 0.67 -10.14
C SER A 45 13.98 0.85 -8.80
N ALA A 46 14.97 1.75 -8.79
CA ALA A 46 16.01 1.86 -7.77
C ALA A 46 15.48 1.99 -6.33
N ARG A 47 15.89 1.07 -5.46
CA ARG A 47 15.72 1.15 -4.00
C ARG A 47 16.88 1.91 -3.37
N LEU A 48 16.67 3.17 -3.00
CA LEU A 48 17.44 3.81 -1.94
C LEU A 48 16.73 3.56 -0.61
N ALA A 49 17.04 2.43 0.03
CA ALA A 49 16.56 2.12 1.36
C ALA A 49 17.53 2.69 2.40
N LEU A 50 17.41 3.99 2.72
CA LEU A 50 18.02 4.58 3.89
C LEU A 50 17.06 4.40 5.07
N GLY A 51 17.25 3.34 5.84
CA GLY A 51 16.52 3.11 7.08
C GLY A 51 17.18 3.88 8.23
N LEU A 52 16.55 4.94 8.71
CA LEU A 52 16.94 5.63 9.95
C LEU A 52 16.28 4.90 11.14
N THR A 53 17.10 4.45 12.08
CA THR A 53 16.66 3.91 13.37
C THR A 53 16.33 5.07 14.31
N LEU A 54 15.11 5.10 14.84
CA LEU A 54 14.68 6.11 15.81
C LEU A 54 14.99 5.63 17.23
N ASP A 55 15.66 6.46 18.02
CA ASP A 55 15.87 6.21 19.44
C ASP A 55 14.55 6.37 20.20
N ALA A 56 14.09 5.29 20.82
CA ALA A 56 12.88 5.27 21.63
C ALA A 56 13.20 5.65 23.09
N PRO A 57 12.31 6.36 23.81
CA PRO A 57 12.45 6.57 25.25
C PRO A 57 12.37 5.22 25.99
N THR A 58 13.26 5.00 26.96
CA THR A 58 13.31 3.78 27.77
C THR A 58 12.08 3.66 28.68
N PRO A 59 11.22 2.63 28.57
CA PRO A 59 10.11 2.47 29.50
C PRO A 59 10.60 1.93 30.84
N GLY A 60 10.27 2.65 31.93
CA GLY A 60 10.53 2.21 33.30
C GLY A 60 9.79 0.91 33.64
N ARG A 61 10.48 0.00 34.33
CA ARG A 61 9.92 -1.29 34.81
C ARG A 61 8.87 -1.06 35.90
N GLY A 62 7.60 -1.06 35.52
CA GLY A 62 6.48 -1.25 36.44
C GLY A 62 6.17 -2.75 36.63
N GLN A 63 6.07 -3.20 37.88
CA GLN A 63 5.50 -4.51 38.24
C GLN A 63 3.99 -4.53 37.96
N GLY A 64 3.51 -5.48 37.15
CA GLY A 64 2.08 -5.80 37.07
C GLY A 64 1.60 -6.18 35.66
N LYS A 65 1.13 -7.42 35.53
CA LYS A 65 0.63 -8.09 34.30
C LYS A 65 1.68 -8.23 33.19
N GLY A 66 1.92 -9.47 32.78
CA GLY A 66 2.75 -9.75 31.59
C GLY A 66 2.28 -8.89 30.41
N PRO A 67 3.19 -8.42 29.55
CA PRO A 67 2.85 -7.47 28.51
C PRO A 67 1.68 -8.02 27.70
N LEU A 68 0.56 -7.30 27.68
CA LEU A 68 -0.48 -7.57 26.70
C LEU A 68 0.22 -7.61 25.34
N MET A 69 -0.06 -8.63 24.54
CA MET A 69 0.45 -8.73 23.19
C MET A 69 -0.07 -7.52 22.40
N GLN A 70 0.73 -6.45 22.35
CA GLN A 70 0.38 -5.21 21.69
C GLN A 70 0.46 -5.42 20.19
N ASP A 71 -0.64 -5.18 19.49
CA ASP A 71 -0.64 -5.27 18.04
C ASP A 71 0.09 -4.06 17.43
N LYS A 72 0.74 -4.30 16.29
CA LYS A 72 1.55 -3.27 15.61
C LYS A 72 0.73 -2.04 15.17
N ARG A 73 -0.58 -2.19 14.96
CA ARG A 73 -1.43 -1.05 14.54
C ARG A 73 -1.66 -0.12 15.72
N THR A 74 -1.96 -0.66 16.90
CA THR A 74 -2.09 0.12 18.13
C THR A 74 -0.79 0.81 18.49
N LEU A 75 0.35 0.13 18.36
CA LEU A 75 1.67 0.73 18.59
C LEU A 75 1.98 1.89 17.63
N ARG A 76 1.63 1.77 16.35
CA ARG A 76 1.78 2.89 15.40
C ARG A 76 0.97 4.13 15.78
N LYS A 77 -0.26 3.93 16.27
CA LYS A 77 -1.11 5.03 16.74
C LYS A 77 -0.54 5.68 18.01
N LEU A 78 -0.03 4.85 18.94
CA LEU A 78 0.59 5.32 20.17
C LEU A 78 1.85 6.16 19.89
N HIS A 79 2.66 5.74 18.92
CA HIS A 79 3.91 6.42 18.54
C HIS A 79 3.76 7.31 17.30
N ARG A 80 2.53 7.74 16.98
CA ARG A 80 2.25 8.52 15.76
C ARG A 80 3.08 9.80 15.68
N ASP A 81 3.34 10.46 16.80
CA ASP A 81 4.06 11.73 16.84
C ASP A 81 5.53 11.51 16.50
N THR A 82 6.13 10.42 16.99
CA THR A 82 7.50 10.01 16.65
C THR A 82 7.64 9.65 15.18
N PHE A 83 6.69 8.90 14.62
CA PHE A 83 6.68 8.58 13.19
C PHE A 83 6.45 9.82 12.33
N SER A 84 5.54 10.72 12.71
CA SER A 84 5.25 11.95 11.98
C SER A 84 6.46 12.88 11.96
N ALA A 85 7.17 13.02 13.08
CA ALA A 85 8.42 13.78 13.16
C ALA A 85 9.50 13.20 12.24
N ALA A 86 9.70 11.88 12.27
CA ALA A 86 10.67 11.21 11.39
C ALA A 86 10.31 11.34 9.90
N ILE A 87 9.02 11.27 9.57
CA ILE A 87 8.53 11.52 8.21
C ILE A 87 8.83 12.95 7.80
N GLN A 88 8.57 13.93 8.67
CA GLN A 88 8.82 15.34 8.37
C GLN A 88 10.32 15.62 8.15
N GLU A 89 11.18 15.13 9.04
CA GLU A 89 12.63 15.25 8.89
C GLU A 89 13.11 14.64 7.56
N TRP A 90 12.59 13.46 7.21
CA TRP A 90 12.89 12.84 5.93
C TRP A 90 12.40 13.69 4.76
N ARG A 91 11.19 14.28 4.83
CA ARG A 91 10.64 15.15 3.77
C ARG A 91 11.52 16.36 3.52
N ASP A 92 11.99 17.01 4.58
CA ASP A 92 12.83 18.19 4.52
C ASP A 92 14.20 17.89 3.88
N ALA A 93 14.72 16.69 4.15
CA ALA A 93 15.96 16.18 3.59
C ALA A 93 15.81 15.59 2.18
N HIS A 94 14.60 15.13 1.80
CA HIS A 94 14.38 14.44 0.54
C HIS A 94 14.64 15.37 -0.64
N ARG A 95 15.27 14.81 -1.67
CA ARG A 95 15.62 15.52 -2.90
C ARG A 95 15.11 14.71 -4.08
N VAL A 96 14.80 15.44 -5.13
CA VAL A 96 14.26 14.90 -6.39
C VAL A 96 15.08 13.70 -6.83
N PRO A 97 14.47 12.51 -7.03
CA PRO A 97 15.13 11.39 -7.69
C PRO A 97 15.60 11.87 -9.07
N GLY A 98 16.83 11.55 -9.47
CA GLY A 98 17.51 12.13 -10.64
C GLY A 98 16.90 11.90 -12.03
N GLY A 99 15.60 11.70 -12.17
CA GLY A 99 14.87 11.65 -13.43
C GLY A 99 13.36 11.79 -13.23
N LYS A 100 12.72 12.60 -14.08
CA LYS A 100 11.25 12.65 -14.17
C LYS A 100 10.74 11.38 -14.84
N ALA A 101 9.62 10.85 -14.36
CA ALA A 101 8.96 9.73 -15.02
C ALA A 101 8.59 10.10 -16.46
N ARG A 102 8.90 9.24 -17.42
CA ARG A 102 8.59 9.48 -18.83
C ARG A 102 7.12 9.22 -19.09
N ARG A 103 6.47 10.14 -19.80
CA ARG A 103 5.12 9.97 -20.35
C ARG A 103 5.15 8.86 -21.41
N ASN A 104 4.26 7.88 -21.28
CA ASN A 104 4.06 6.84 -22.30
C ASN A 104 2.83 7.21 -23.15
N GLN A 105 3.01 7.37 -24.46
CA GLN A 105 1.94 7.81 -25.37
C GLN A 105 0.75 6.85 -25.46
N VAL A 106 0.94 5.58 -25.12
CA VAL A 106 -0.11 4.54 -25.23
C VAL A 106 -0.90 4.41 -23.93
N CYS A 107 -0.26 4.58 -22.78
CA CYS A 107 -0.89 4.42 -21.47
C CYS A 107 -0.26 5.37 -20.47
N GLN A 108 -1.06 6.32 -19.99
CA GLN A 108 -0.67 7.19 -18.87
C GLN A 108 -1.20 6.62 -17.57
N VAL A 109 -0.34 6.60 -16.55
CA VAL A 109 -0.69 6.18 -15.20
C VAL A 109 -0.48 7.38 -14.29
N TYR A 110 -1.55 7.82 -13.64
CA TYR A 110 -1.52 8.90 -12.67
C TYR A 110 -1.95 8.38 -11.31
N VAL A 111 -1.47 9.02 -10.25
CA VAL A 111 -1.85 8.69 -8.88
C VAL A 111 -2.37 9.93 -8.16
N ARG A 112 -3.48 9.76 -7.44
CA ARG A 112 -4.07 10.80 -6.60
C ARG A 112 -4.12 10.34 -5.15
N MET A 113 -3.63 11.18 -4.27
CA MET A 113 -3.81 11.04 -2.84
C MET A 113 -5.16 11.61 -2.42
N ARG A 114 -5.88 10.90 -1.54
CA ARG A 114 -7.11 11.42 -0.94
C ARG A 114 -6.80 12.23 0.33
N PRO A 115 -7.61 13.23 0.69
CA PRO A 115 -7.64 13.77 2.04
C PRO A 115 -7.93 12.71 3.10
N MET A 116 -7.36 12.88 4.28
CA MET A 116 -7.73 12.12 5.47
C MET A 116 -9.16 12.50 5.89
N PHE A 117 -9.94 11.52 6.32
CA PHE A 117 -11.27 11.78 6.88
C PHE A 117 -11.14 12.20 8.34
N GLU A 118 -12.05 13.06 8.79
CA GLU A 118 -12.11 13.53 10.18
C GLU A 118 -12.12 12.38 11.20
N ARG A 119 -12.89 11.32 10.93
CA ARG A 119 -12.94 10.12 11.78
C ARG A 119 -11.59 9.39 11.90
N GLU A 120 -10.74 9.47 10.88
CA GLU A 120 -9.42 8.82 10.88
C GLU A 120 -8.46 9.59 11.78
N LEU A 121 -8.50 10.93 11.69
CA LEU A 121 -7.77 11.82 12.58
C LEU A 121 -8.18 11.62 14.05
N GLN A 122 -9.49 11.52 14.30
CA GLN A 122 -10.03 11.24 15.64
C GLN A 122 -9.62 9.86 16.19
N GLN A 123 -9.43 8.88 15.32
CA GLN A 123 -8.93 7.55 15.67
C GLN A 123 -7.39 7.50 15.81
N GLY A 124 -6.72 8.63 15.67
CA GLY A 124 -5.26 8.74 15.77
C GLY A 124 -4.51 8.13 14.58
N ASP A 125 -5.17 7.98 13.43
CA ASP A 125 -4.46 7.72 12.17
C ASP A 125 -3.74 9.01 11.74
N PHE A 126 -2.66 8.85 10.98
CA PHE A 126 -1.80 9.94 10.52
C PHE A 126 -1.36 9.70 9.08
N GLU A 127 -0.89 10.76 8.44
CA GLU A 127 -0.44 10.71 7.05
C GLU A 127 0.89 9.95 6.94
N ALA A 128 0.86 8.79 6.29
CA ALA A 128 2.03 7.94 6.06
C ALA A 128 2.40 7.86 4.57
N VAL A 129 1.90 8.78 3.75
CA VAL A 129 2.21 8.89 2.32
C VAL A 129 2.55 10.34 2.03
N THR A 130 3.68 10.60 1.40
CA THR A 130 4.02 11.94 0.89
C THR A 130 3.86 11.96 -0.63
N THR A 131 3.32 13.06 -1.14
CA THR A 131 3.20 13.32 -2.58
C THR A 131 4.12 14.50 -2.96
N PHE A 132 4.86 14.34 -4.04
CA PHE A 132 5.68 15.39 -4.66
C PHE A 132 5.20 15.63 -6.09
N GLU A 133 4.36 16.64 -6.26
CA GLU A 133 3.69 16.94 -7.54
C GLU A 133 4.66 17.50 -8.58
N GLU A 134 5.70 18.20 -8.14
CA GLU A 134 6.63 18.95 -9.00
C GLU A 134 7.46 18.02 -9.90
N TRP A 135 7.77 16.82 -9.42
CA TRP A 135 8.50 15.79 -10.16
C TRP A 135 7.78 14.46 -10.30
N GLY A 136 6.57 14.33 -9.75
CA GLY A 136 5.71 13.17 -9.93
C GLY A 136 6.18 11.96 -9.12
N GLU A 137 6.24 12.09 -7.79
CA GLU A 137 6.63 11.00 -6.90
C GLU A 137 5.62 10.82 -5.76
N ILE A 138 5.31 9.55 -5.45
CA ILE A 138 4.60 9.17 -4.23
C ILE A 138 5.55 8.35 -3.37
N VAL A 139 5.66 8.69 -2.10
CA VAL A 139 6.50 7.98 -1.13
C VAL A 139 5.63 7.39 -0.04
N VAL A 140 5.68 6.07 0.11
CA VAL A 140 5.02 5.35 1.20
C VAL A 140 5.99 5.23 2.37
N HIS A 141 5.58 5.74 3.53
CA HIS A 141 6.34 5.72 4.78
C HIS A 141 5.90 4.53 5.63
N ASN A 142 6.55 3.38 5.44
CA ASN A 142 6.26 2.20 6.22
C ASN A 142 6.79 2.36 7.65
N CYS A 143 5.88 2.70 8.58
CA CYS A 143 6.16 2.85 10.00
C CYS A 143 6.23 1.48 10.68
N LEU A 144 7.45 1.06 11.03
CA LEU A 144 7.74 -0.32 11.42
C LEU A 144 8.41 -0.38 12.79
N PHE A 145 8.36 -1.58 13.35
CA PHE A 145 9.03 -1.96 14.59
C PHE A 145 9.95 -3.14 14.30
N GLN A 146 11.10 -3.17 14.96
CA GLN A 146 11.96 -4.36 15.02
C GLN A 146 11.24 -5.52 15.72
N ALA A 147 11.84 -6.71 15.70
CA ALA A 147 11.26 -7.90 16.32
C ALA A 147 10.99 -7.76 17.83
N ASP A 148 11.68 -6.82 18.50
CA ASP A 148 11.48 -6.49 19.91
C ASP A 148 10.25 -5.61 20.20
N LEU A 149 9.59 -5.07 19.17
CA LEU A 149 8.48 -4.12 19.28
C LEU A 149 8.81 -2.83 20.06
N VAL A 150 10.09 -2.53 20.28
CA VAL A 150 10.57 -1.33 20.98
C VAL A 150 11.26 -0.38 20.01
N ARG A 151 12.18 -0.90 19.19
CA ARG A 151 12.93 -0.06 18.25
C ARG A 151 12.08 0.26 17.02
N MET A 152 11.85 1.54 16.80
CA MET A 152 11.07 2.07 15.69
C MET A 152 11.97 2.44 14.52
N PHE A 153 11.47 2.26 13.30
CA PHE A 153 12.12 2.75 12.09
C PHE A 153 11.08 3.01 11.00
N VAL A 154 11.42 3.89 10.06
CA VAL A 154 10.61 4.17 8.89
C VAL A 154 11.32 3.64 7.66
N GLN A 155 10.63 2.84 6.85
CA GLN A 155 11.10 2.43 5.53
C GLN A 155 10.37 3.25 4.47
N HIS A 156 11.11 4.03 3.71
CA HIS A 156 10.60 4.89 2.64
C HIS A 156 10.63 4.13 1.31
N VAL A 157 9.50 4.09 0.61
CA VAL A 157 9.39 3.48 -0.72
C VAL A 157 8.78 4.48 -1.70
N GLY A 158 9.60 5.00 -2.61
CA GLY A 158 9.20 5.96 -3.63
C GLY A 158 8.74 5.29 -4.93
N PHE A 159 7.73 5.86 -5.56
CA PHE A 159 7.17 5.48 -6.85
C PHE A 159 7.07 6.72 -7.73
N CYS A 160 7.70 6.68 -8.90
CA CYS A 160 7.67 7.79 -9.86
C CYS A 160 6.56 7.59 -10.89
N PHE A 161 5.74 8.61 -11.09
CA PHE A 161 4.66 8.65 -12.07
C PHE A 161 4.79 9.89 -12.95
N PRO A 162 4.31 9.86 -14.21
CA PRO A 162 4.28 11.04 -15.08
C PRO A 162 3.59 12.25 -14.43
N ARG A 163 2.61 11.99 -13.56
CA ARG A 163 1.96 12.99 -12.71
C ARG A 163 1.40 12.35 -11.45
N THR A 164 1.47 13.10 -10.36
CA THR A 164 0.86 12.79 -9.07
C THR A 164 0.01 13.97 -8.62
N PHE A 165 -1.02 13.70 -7.84
CA PHE A 165 -1.95 14.70 -7.33
C PHE A 165 -2.04 14.57 -5.81
N GLY A 166 -1.80 15.66 -5.08
CA GLY A 166 -1.89 15.71 -3.62
C GLY A 166 -3.33 15.68 -3.11
N CYS A 167 -3.48 15.77 -1.79
CA CYS A 167 -4.79 15.69 -1.14
C CYS A 167 -5.74 16.83 -1.55
N GLU A 168 -5.21 18.02 -1.82
CA GLU A 168 -6.01 19.19 -2.21
C GLU A 168 -6.46 19.16 -3.67
N ALA A 169 -5.95 18.22 -4.48
CA ALA A 169 -6.27 18.16 -5.89
C ALA A 169 -7.75 17.83 -6.12
N THR A 170 -8.39 18.62 -6.99
CA THR A 170 -9.82 18.46 -7.30
C THR A 170 -10.02 17.40 -8.39
N SER A 171 -11.24 16.85 -8.47
CA SER A 171 -11.57 15.92 -9.56
C SER A 171 -11.48 16.59 -10.93
N ALA A 172 -11.80 17.89 -11.02
CA ALA A 172 -11.69 18.65 -12.27
C ALA A 172 -10.24 18.73 -12.75
N GLU A 173 -9.28 19.00 -11.86
CA GLU A 173 -7.84 19.01 -12.18
C GLU A 173 -7.34 17.64 -12.65
N VAL A 174 -7.82 16.56 -12.02
CA VAL A 174 -7.43 15.20 -12.38
C VAL A 174 -7.95 14.83 -13.77
N TYR A 175 -9.20 15.19 -14.08
CA TYR A 175 -9.79 14.92 -15.39
C TYR A 175 -9.30 15.83 -16.50
N ALA A 176 -8.72 17.00 -16.19
CA ALA A 176 -8.11 17.88 -17.18
C ALA A 176 -6.81 17.29 -17.79
N GLU A 177 -6.24 16.25 -17.18
CA GLU A 177 -5.03 15.56 -17.66
C GLU A 177 -5.30 14.36 -18.56
N TYR A 178 -6.58 14.03 -18.76
CA TYR A 178 -7.05 13.05 -19.74
C TYR A 178 -7.27 13.71 -21.10
#